data_AF-A0A920ICI7-F1
#
_entry.id   AF-A0A920ICI7-F1
#
_cell.length_a   1.000
_cell.length_b   1.000
_cell.length_c   1.000
_cell.angle_alpha   90.00
_cell.angle_beta   90.00
_cell.angle_gamma   90.00
#
_symmetry.space_group_name_H-M   'P 1'
#
loop_
_entity.id
_entity.type
_entity.pdbx_description
1 polymer ?
#
loop_
_entity_poly.entity_id
_entity_poly.type
_entity_poly.pdbx_seq_one_letter_code
_entity_poly.pdbx_strand_id
1 'polypeptide(L)'
;MIDSKIKTFTNLKELGSFLKENRELQNIKIEDASKLLLIKKDILDKFEKGEVNIEQASYLKGFLNSYIKFLKLENLCKLKFTETKKVSKLEKSNLQLESSELKKNKYSSIVILLSLIAISFTYLLWNKKTYLNLYLIGSHLN
;
A
#
# COMPACT_ATOMS: atom_id res chain seq x y z
N MET A 1 -11.75 -25.54 -15.25
CA MET A 1 -12.26 -24.64 -14.18
C MET A 1 -12.12 -25.41 -12.88
N ILE A 2 -11.11 -25.07 -12.07
CA ILE A 2 -10.95 -25.69 -10.75
C ILE A 2 -11.68 -24.79 -9.78
N ASP A 3 -12.73 -25.34 -9.17
CA ASP A 3 -13.51 -24.71 -8.13
C ASP A 3 -12.61 -24.47 -6.91
N SER A 4 -11.94 -23.31 -6.86
CA SER A 4 -11.06 -22.97 -5.73
C SER A 4 -11.93 -22.57 -4.55
N LYS A 5 -12.60 -23.55 -3.96
CA LYS A 5 -13.35 -23.37 -2.72
C LYS A 5 -12.37 -22.88 -1.67
N ILE A 6 -12.57 -21.64 -1.21
CA ILE A 6 -11.73 -21.00 -0.21
C ILE A 6 -11.68 -21.89 1.04
N LYS A 7 -10.49 -22.36 1.41
CA LYS A 7 -10.29 -23.15 2.62
C LYS A 7 -10.43 -22.24 3.83
N THR A 8 -11.42 -22.50 4.67
CA THR A 8 -11.62 -21.74 5.90
C THR A 8 -10.96 -22.47 7.05
N PHE A 9 -10.05 -21.80 7.73
CA PHE A 9 -9.35 -22.32 8.89
C PHE A 9 -9.95 -21.72 10.16
N THR A 10 -10.26 -22.58 11.12
CA THR A 10 -10.69 -22.19 12.47
C THR A 10 -9.54 -22.26 13.47
N ASN A 11 -8.49 -23.01 13.14
CA ASN A 11 -7.32 -23.24 13.98
C ASN A 11 -6.05 -22.67 13.33
N LEU A 12 -5.23 -21.99 14.14
CA LEU A 12 -3.94 -21.44 13.71
C LEU A 12 -2.91 -22.51 13.37
N LYS A 13 -2.93 -23.68 14.01
CA LYS A 13 -2.01 -24.79 13.69
C LYS A 13 -2.23 -25.33 12.28
N GLU A 14 -3.49 -25.50 11.89
CA GLU A 14 -3.85 -25.96 10.55
C GLU A 14 -3.50 -24.91 9.50
N LEU A 15 -3.77 -23.63 9.78
CA LEU A 15 -3.36 -22.54 8.90
C LEU A 15 -1.83 -22.50 8.78
N GLY A 16 -1.10 -22.57 9.90
CA GLY A 16 0.36 -22.53 9.91
C GLY A 16 0.99 -23.64 9.07
N SER A 17 0.50 -24.88 9.23
CA SER A 17 0.94 -26.03 8.44
C SER A 17 0.68 -25.79 6.95
N PHE A 18 -0.50 -25.27 6.60
CA PHE A 18 -0.84 -24.91 5.22
C PHE A 18 0.07 -23.82 4.64
N LEU A 19 0.43 -22.80 5.42
CA LEU A 19 1.36 -21.75 4.97
C LEU A 19 2.76 -22.33 4.71
N LYS A 20 3.25 -23.17 5.62
CA LYS A 20 4.54 -23.85 5.50
C LYS A 20 4.60 -24.70 4.22
N GLU A 21 3.62 -25.56 4.02
CA GLU A 21 3.52 -26.41 2.82
C GLU A 21 3.56 -25.57 1.54
N ASN A 22 2.78 -24.48 1.47
CA ASN A 22 2.76 -23.62 0.28
C ASN A 22 4.07 -22.84 0.07
N ARG A 23 4.76 -22.42 1.14
CA ARG A 23 6.09 -21.82 1.03
C ARG A 23 7.08 -22.83 0.44
N GLU A 24 7.06 -24.06 0.95
CA GLU A 24 7.97 -25.14 0.53
C GLU A 24 7.69 -25.58 -0.92
N LEU A 25 6.42 -25.65 -1.33
CA LEU A 25 6.02 -25.89 -2.73
C LEU A 25 6.55 -24.82 -3.69
N GLN A 26 6.70 -23.58 -3.22
CA GLN A 26 7.29 -22.49 -3.98
C GLN A 26 8.84 -22.48 -3.91
N ASN A 27 9.46 -23.44 -3.21
CA ASN A 27 10.90 -23.51 -2.95
C ASN A 27 11.46 -22.25 -2.26
N ILE A 28 10.65 -21.56 -1.46
CA ILE A 28 11.07 -20.35 -0.75
C ILE A 28 11.61 -20.75 0.63
N LYS A 29 12.81 -20.30 0.98
CA LYS A 29 13.33 -20.46 2.35
C LYS A 29 12.67 -19.44 3.27
N ILE A 30 12.45 -19.82 4.53
CA ILE A 30 11.82 -18.93 5.51
C ILE A 30 12.69 -17.68 5.78
N GLU A 31 14.01 -17.79 5.66
CA GLU A 31 14.96 -16.68 5.75
C GLU A 31 14.75 -15.66 4.63
N ASP A 32 14.47 -16.13 3.42
CA ASP A 32 14.27 -15.26 2.26
C ASP A 32 12.92 -14.55 2.35
N ALA A 33 11.87 -15.27 2.75
CA ALA A 33 10.59 -14.67 3.08
C ALA A 33 10.71 -13.59 4.17
N SER A 34 11.49 -13.87 5.23
CA SER A 34 11.78 -12.94 6.31
C SER A 34 12.44 -11.64 5.82
N LYS A 35 13.46 -11.76 4.95
CA LYS A 35 14.15 -10.61 4.37
C LYS A 35 13.25 -9.78 3.46
N LEU A 36 12.49 -10.43 2.58
CA LEU A 36 11.63 -9.75 1.61
C LEU A 36 10.44 -9.04 2.28
N LEU A 37 9.88 -9.66 3.32
CA LEU A 37 8.76 -9.08 4.06
C LEU A 37 9.20 -8.10 5.15
N LEU A 38 10.49 -8.03 5.47
CA LEU A 38 11.01 -7.28 6.63
C LEU A 38 10.35 -7.71 7.95
N ILE A 39 9.96 -8.99 8.05
CA ILE A 39 9.39 -9.60 9.25
C ILE A 39 10.42 -10.55 9.84
N LYS A 40 10.67 -10.49 11.15
CA LYS A 40 11.61 -11.40 11.83
C LYS A 40 11.27 -12.87 11.54
N LYS A 41 12.27 -13.68 11.19
CA LYS A 41 12.13 -15.12 10.95
C LYS A 41 11.35 -15.83 12.06
N ASP A 42 11.65 -15.52 13.33
CA ASP A 42 10.97 -16.10 14.50
C ASP A 42 9.44 -15.90 14.47
N ILE A 43 8.97 -14.76 13.95
CA ILE A 43 7.54 -14.48 13.81
C ILE A 43 6.93 -15.36 12.71
N LEU A 44 7.60 -15.47 11.55
CA LEU A 44 7.13 -16.33 10.46
C LEU A 44 7.11 -17.81 10.87
N ASP A 45 8.13 -18.25 11.60
CA ASP A 45 8.24 -19.62 12.13
C ASP A 45 7.10 -19.92 13.11
N LYS A 46 6.79 -18.97 14.02
CA LYS A 46 5.63 -19.10 14.91
C LYS A 46 4.30 -19.13 14.15
N PHE A 47 4.16 -18.40 13.03
CA PHE A 47 2.97 -18.52 12.18
C PHE A 47 2.84 -19.92 11.59
N GLU A 48 3.93 -20.47 11.06
CA GLU A 48 3.96 -21.83 10.49
C GLU A 48 3.69 -22.92 11.54
N LYS A 49 4.10 -22.70 12.79
CA LYS A 49 3.81 -23.60 13.92
C LYS A 49 2.41 -23.39 14.53
N GLY A 50 1.74 -22.29 14.19
CA GLY A 50 0.47 -21.90 14.79
C GLY A 50 0.57 -21.50 16.26
N GLU A 51 1.74 -21.05 16.71
CA GLU A 51 2.03 -20.67 18.11
C GLU A 51 1.84 -19.18 18.38
N VAL A 52 1.34 -18.42 17.41
CA VAL A 52 1.15 -16.97 17.53
C VAL A 52 -0.16 -16.64 18.23
N ASN A 53 -0.08 -15.80 19.26
CA ASN A 53 -1.27 -15.19 19.85
C ASN A 53 -1.61 -13.88 19.12
N ILE A 54 -2.51 -13.97 18.13
CA ILE A 54 -2.92 -12.83 17.30
C ILE A 54 -3.81 -11.85 18.08
N GLU A 55 -4.47 -12.30 19.14
CA GLU A 55 -5.35 -11.45 19.96
C GLU A 55 -4.56 -10.47 20.83
N GLN A 56 -3.37 -10.86 21.28
CA GLN A 56 -2.51 -10.02 22.12
C GLN A 56 -1.86 -8.86 21.38
N ALA A 57 -1.72 -8.96 20.05
CA ALA A 57 -0.98 -7.98 19.27
C ALA A 57 -1.54 -7.82 17.86
N SER A 58 -2.18 -6.68 17.59
CA SER A 58 -2.83 -6.40 16.31
C SER A 58 -1.87 -6.39 15.12
N TYR A 59 -0.60 -6.04 15.33
CA TYR A 59 0.42 -6.05 14.26
C TYR A 59 0.67 -7.46 13.70
N LEU A 60 0.49 -8.51 14.52
CA LEU A 60 0.67 -9.90 14.10
C LEU A 60 -0.37 -10.31 13.04
N LYS A 61 -1.59 -9.77 13.14
CA LYS A 61 -2.62 -9.97 12.11
C LYS A 61 -2.19 -9.36 10.77
N GLY A 62 -1.59 -8.16 10.82
CA GLY A 62 -1.03 -7.50 9.63
C GLY A 62 0.09 -8.32 9.00
N PHE A 63 1.04 -8.80 9.81
CA PHE A 63 2.15 -9.64 9.36
C PHE A 63 1.68 -10.97 8.76
N LEU A 64 0.68 -11.63 9.38
CA LEU A 64 0.09 -12.84 8.84
C LEU A 64 -0.55 -12.59 7.47
N ASN A 65 -1.31 -11.49 7.32
CA ASN A 65 -1.90 -11.12 6.04
C ASN A 65 -0.84 -10.82 4.97
N SER A 66 0.23 -10.11 5.32
CA SER A 66 1.36 -9.87 4.41
C SER A 66 2.00 -11.18 3.98
N TYR A 67 2.12 -12.15 4.88
CA TYR A 67 2.69 -13.45 4.55
C TYR A 67 1.79 -14.27 3.62
N ILE A 68 0.48 -14.31 3.89
CA ILE A 68 -0.54 -14.92 3.01
C ILE A 68 -0.48 -14.31 1.60
N LYS A 69 -0.39 -12.98 1.51
CA LYS A 69 -0.28 -12.25 0.24
C LYS A 69 1.02 -12.56 -0.49
N PHE A 70 2.14 -12.62 0.22
CA PHE A 70 3.44 -12.98 -0.35
C PHE A 70 3.41 -14.37 -0.97
N LEU A 71 2.75 -15.34 -0.33
CA LEU A 71 2.56 -16.69 -0.85
C LEU A 71 1.44 -16.81 -1.90
N LYS A 72 0.75 -15.70 -2.23
CA LYS A 72 -0.39 -15.63 -3.17
C LYS A 72 -1.60 -16.49 -2.78
N LEU A 73 -1.88 -16.57 -1.48
CA LEU A 73 -2.91 -17.43 -0.91
C LEU A 73 -4.21 -16.68 -0.53
N GLU A 74 -4.36 -15.40 -0.90
CA GLU A 74 -5.51 -14.57 -0.45
C GLU A 74 -6.87 -15.14 -0.87
N ASN A 75 -6.90 -15.85 -2.00
CA ASN A 75 -8.10 -16.49 -2.54
C ASN A 75 -8.22 -17.96 -2.17
N LEU A 76 -7.23 -18.52 -1.45
CA LEU A 76 -7.16 -19.94 -1.12
C LEU A 76 -7.42 -20.21 0.35
N CYS A 77 -7.10 -19.26 1.23
CA CYS A 77 -7.33 -19.40 2.66
C CYS A 77 -8.04 -18.19 3.27
N LYS A 78 -8.92 -18.46 4.24
CA LYS A 78 -9.45 -17.45 5.16
C LYS A 78 -9.34 -17.96 6.58
N LEU A 79 -8.86 -17.12 7.48
CA LEU A 79 -8.85 -17.39 8.92
C LEU A 79 -10.13 -16.83 9.54
N LYS A 80 -10.98 -17.70 10.10
CA LYS A 80 -12.19 -17.30 10.83
C LYS A 80 -11.89 -17.40 12.32
N PHE A 81 -11.65 -16.25 12.95
CA PHE A 81 -11.66 -16.18 14.41
C PHE A 81 -13.10 -16.37 14.90
N THR A 82 -13.32 -17.29 15.84
CA THR A 82 -14.61 -17.38 16.55
C THR A 82 -14.82 -16.07 17.29
N GLU A 83 -15.96 -15.43 17.03
CA GLU A 83 -16.26 -14.04 17.39
C GLU A 83 -15.97 -13.73 18.87
N THR A 84 -14.87 -13.00 19.14
CA THR A 84 -14.76 -12.25 20.38
C THR A 84 -15.73 -11.08 20.30
N LYS A 85 -16.69 -11.08 21.22
CA LYS A 85 -17.72 -10.07 21.50
C LYS A 85 -17.54 -8.74 20.75
N LYS A 86 -18.55 -8.40 19.95
CA LYS A 86 -18.79 -7.11 19.31
C LYS A 86 -18.44 -5.95 20.26
N VAL A 87 -17.20 -5.44 20.17
CA VAL A 87 -16.83 -4.18 20.81
C VAL A 87 -17.53 -3.10 19.99
N SER A 88 -18.58 -2.54 20.59
CA SER A 88 -19.33 -1.42 20.07
C SER A 88 -18.39 -0.29 19.64
N LYS A 89 -18.49 0.08 18.37
CA LYS A 89 -18.13 1.41 17.84
C LYS A 89 -16.72 1.88 18.21
N LEU A 90 -15.71 1.28 17.59
CA LEU A 90 -14.41 1.95 17.45
C LEU A 90 -14.48 2.90 16.26
N GLU A 91 -14.50 4.18 16.58
CA GLU A 91 -14.29 5.30 15.68
C GLU A 91 -13.04 5.05 14.84
N LYS A 92 -13.16 5.21 13.51
CA LYS A 92 -12.08 5.05 12.53
C LYS A 92 -10.92 5.98 12.92
N SER A 93 -9.95 5.48 13.68
CA SER A 93 -8.69 6.16 13.89
C SER A 93 -7.89 6.13 12.59
N ASN A 94 -7.36 7.29 12.24
CA ASN A 94 -6.61 7.60 11.03
C ASN A 94 -5.24 6.89 10.98
N LEU A 95 -5.21 5.55 10.94
CA LEU A 95 -4.00 4.79 10.65
C LEU A 95 -4.05 4.31 9.21
N GLN A 96 -3.68 5.22 8.30
CA GLN A 96 -3.29 4.87 6.95
C GLN A 96 -1.86 4.33 7.02
N LEU A 97 -1.72 3.01 6.94
CA LEU A 97 -0.47 2.42 6.47
C LEU A 97 -0.29 2.91 5.03
N GLU A 98 0.76 3.69 4.82
CA GLU A 98 1.15 4.25 3.53
C GLU A 98 1.63 3.09 2.63
N SER A 99 0.68 2.31 2.12
CA SER A 99 0.88 1.66 0.83
C SER A 99 0.89 2.79 -0.18
N SER A 100 2.03 2.98 -0.85
CA SER A 100 2.22 3.90 -1.97
C SER A 100 1.36 3.49 -3.18
N GLU A 101 0.04 3.50 -3.03
CA GLU A 101 -0.88 3.61 -4.14
C GLU A 101 -0.99 5.10 -4.42
N LEU A 102 -0.34 5.53 -5.50
CA LEU A 102 -0.45 6.89 -6.03
C LEU A 102 -1.93 7.23 -6.13
N LYS A 103 -2.40 8.02 -5.15
CA LYS A 103 -3.76 8.51 -5.07
C LYS A 103 -3.99 9.38 -6.30
N LYS A 104 -4.56 8.78 -7.35
CA LYS A 104 -4.92 9.48 -8.59
C LYS A 104 -5.97 10.53 -8.26
N ASN A 105 -5.50 11.72 -7.89
CA ASN A 105 -6.35 12.89 -7.77
C ASN A 105 -6.90 13.19 -9.16
N LYS A 106 -8.23 13.13 -9.30
CA LYS A 106 -8.96 13.28 -10.56
C LYS A 106 -8.66 14.61 -11.27
N TYR A 107 -8.09 15.58 -10.55
CA TYR A 107 -7.75 16.92 -11.03
C TYR A 107 -6.25 17.21 -11.11
N SER A 108 -5.35 16.24 -10.86
CA SER A 108 -3.90 16.49 -10.86
C SER A 108 -3.40 17.04 -12.19
N SER A 109 -3.87 16.48 -13.32
CA SER A 109 -3.45 16.93 -14.65
C SER A 109 -4.03 18.29 -15.04
N ILE A 110 -5.25 18.64 -14.56
CA ILE A 110 -5.88 19.93 -14.88
C ILE A 110 -5.16 21.08 -14.17
N VAL A 111 -4.67 20.84 -12.95
CA VAL A 111 -3.91 21.83 -12.17
C VAL A 111 -2.56 22.13 -12.85
N ILE A 112 -1.90 21.10 -13.38
CA ILE A 112 -0.64 21.27 -14.12
C ILE A 112 -0.87 22.09 -15.40
N LEU A 113 -1.94 21.81 -16.14
CA LEU A 113 -2.30 22.55 -17.35
C LEU A 113 -2.57 24.03 -17.05
N LEU A 114 -3.35 24.32 -16.00
CA LEU A 114 -3.67 25.70 -15.60
C LEU A 114 -2.42 26.47 -15.16
N SER A 115 -1.48 25.81 -14.47
CA SER A 115 -0.21 26.43 -14.07
C SER A 115 0.64 26.85 -15.28
N LEU A 116 0.74 26.00 -16.31
CA LEU A 116 1.49 26.32 -17.54
C LEU A 116 0.88 27.49 -18.31
N ILE A 117 -0.45 27.56 -18.37
CA ILE A 117 -1.17 28.66 -19.01
C ILE A 117 -0.93 29.98 -18.26
N ALA A 118 -0.99 29.95 -16.93
CA ALA A 118 -0.74 31.13 -16.10
C ALA A 118 0.68 31.68 -16.29
N ILE A 119 1.70 30.82 -16.33
CA ILE A 119 3.10 31.21 -16.55
C ILE A 119 3.29 31.82 -17.96
N SER A 120 2.62 31.26 -18.97
CA SER A 120 2.68 31.80 -20.33
C SER A 120 2.03 33.19 -20.42
N PHE A 121 0.91 33.39 -19.74
CA PHE A 121 0.22 34.67 -19.69
C PHE A 121 1.02 35.74 -18.93
N THR A 122 1.65 35.39 -17.80
CA THR A 122 2.50 36.34 -17.08
C THR A 122 3.70 36.78 -17.90
N TYR A 123 4.35 35.86 -18.61
CA TYR A 123 5.45 36.18 -19.53
C TYR A 123 4.99 37.10 -20.67
N LEU A 124 3.84 36.81 -21.29
CA LEU A 124 3.33 37.59 -22.42
C LEU A 124 2.91 39.01 -22.00
N LEU A 125 2.27 39.15 -20.84
CA LEU A 125 1.87 40.45 -20.29
C LEU A 125 3.07 41.29 -19.82
N TRP A 126 4.12 40.66 -19.31
CA TRP A 126 5.39 41.32 -19.00
C TRP A 126 6.04 41.85 -20.29
N ASN A 127 6.13 41.01 -21.32
CA ASN A 127 6.80 41.32 -22.58
C ASN A 127 6.18 42.51 -23.33
N LYS A 128 4.84 42.65 -23.34
CA LYS A 128 4.18 43.80 -23.99
C LYS A 128 4.60 45.14 -23.36
N LYS A 129 4.72 45.20 -22.02
CA LYS A 129 5.20 46.40 -21.34
C LYS A 129 6.67 46.65 -21.62
N THR A 130 7.48 45.59 -21.67
CA THR A 130 8.92 45.68 -21.94
C THR A 130 9.21 46.19 -23.35
N TYR A 131 8.52 45.69 -24.38
CA TYR A 131 8.70 46.17 -25.76
C TYR A 131 8.31 47.64 -25.94
N LEU A 132 7.18 48.07 -25.36
CA LEU A 132 6.78 49.47 -25.39
C LEU A 132 7.82 50.36 -24.70
N ASN A 133 8.37 49.92 -23.57
CA ASN A 133 9.37 50.68 -22.84
C ASN A 133 10.72 50.76 -23.60
N LEU A 134 11.15 49.67 -24.23
CA LEU A 134 12.36 49.62 -25.06
C LEU A 134 12.21 50.44 -26.35
N TYR A 135 11.05 50.40 -27.00
CA TYR A 135 10.74 51.22 -28.17
C TYR A 135 10.78 52.72 -27.84
N LEU A 136 10.17 53.11 -26.71
CA LEU A 136 10.20 54.49 -26.23
C LEU A 136 11.62 54.96 -25.89
N ILE A 137 12.43 54.11 -25.24
CA ILE A 137 13.85 54.38 -24.98
C ILE A 137 14.63 54.59 -26.29
N GLY A 138 14.40 53.75 -27.30
CA GLY A 138 15.08 53.83 -28.59
C GLY A 138 14.70 55.07 -29.39
N SER A 139 13.43 55.49 -29.31
CA SER A 139 12.94 56.72 -29.96
C SER A 139 13.41 58.02 -29.32
N HIS A 140 13.93 57.98 -28.09
CA HIS A 140 14.42 59.16 -27.36
C HIS A 140 15.95 59.32 -27.46
N LEU A 141 16.64 58.35 -28.05
CA LEU A 141 18.09 58.31 -28.29
C LEU A 141 18.49 58.64 -29.73
N ASN A 142 17.50 58.88 -30.61
CA ASN A 142 17.66 59.26 -32.01
C ASN A 142 17.02 60.64 -32.23
#